data_AF-A0AAN6UXL6-F1
#
_entry.id   AF-A0AAN6UXL6-F1
#
_cell.length_a   1.000
_cell.length_b   1.000
_cell.length_c   1.000
_cell.angle_alpha   90.00
_cell.angle_beta   90.00
_cell.angle_gamma   90.00
#
_symmetry.space_group_name_H-M   'P 1'
#
loop_
_entity.id
_entity.type
_entity.pdbx_description
1 polymer ?
#
loop_
_entity_poly.entity_id
_entity_poly.type
_entity_poly.pdbx_seq_one_letter_code
_entity_poly.pdbx_strand_id
1 'polypeptide(L)'
;MSFVTRRALSTLIPPKVASPKAIGAAPDAVRMQRVVSFYEKLPRGAAPEVKPTGILGKYQAKHFGKNASGKPVVHAIVFLLIVGYAQNYYFHLRHHKNNAH
;
A
#
# COMPACT_ATOMS: atom_id res chain seq x y z
N MET A 1 -12.84 -30.78 -25.21
CA MET A 1 -11.83 -30.60 -24.15
C MET A 1 -11.51 -31.95 -23.53
N SER A 2 -10.40 -32.58 -23.95
CA SER A 2 -10.00 -33.94 -23.53
C SER A 2 -9.86 -34.06 -22.00
N PHE A 3 -10.44 -35.13 -21.43
CA PHE A 3 -10.31 -35.47 -20.00
C PHE A 3 -8.85 -35.71 -19.58
N VAL A 4 -7.98 -36.10 -20.52
CA VAL A 4 -6.55 -36.39 -20.28
C VAL A 4 -5.77 -35.11 -19.96
N THR A 5 -6.01 -34.03 -20.71
CA THR A 5 -5.33 -32.73 -20.48
C THR A 5 -5.73 -32.14 -19.12
N ARG A 6 -6.99 -32.35 -18.71
CA ARG A 6 -7.49 -31.89 -17.40
C ARG A 6 -6.88 -32.67 -16.23
N ARG A 7 -6.67 -33.99 -16.38
CA ARG A 7 -6.03 -34.84 -15.37
C ARG A 7 -4.54 -34.55 -15.19
N ALA A 8 -3.82 -34.28 -16.29
CA ALA A 8 -2.40 -33.90 -16.26
C ALA A 8 -2.16 -32.54 -15.58
N LEU A 9 -3.08 -31.58 -15.73
CA LEU A 9 -3.00 -30.29 -15.03
C LEU A 9 -3.48 -30.38 -13.57
N SER A 10 -4.30 -31.38 -13.24
CA SER A 10 -4.86 -31.57 -11.89
C SER A 10 -3.84 -32.08 -10.87
N THR A 11 -2.70 -32.61 -11.29
CA THR A 11 -1.57 -32.97 -10.41
C THR A 11 -0.58 -31.82 -10.22
N LEU A 12 -0.61 -30.81 -11.10
CA LEU A 12 0.24 -29.62 -11.02
C LEU A 12 -0.36 -28.57 -10.08
N ILE A 13 -1.69 -28.49 -10.02
CA ILE A 13 -2.40 -27.54 -9.17
C ILE A 13 -2.82 -28.26 -7.89
N PRO A 14 -2.22 -27.94 -6.73
CA PRO A 14 -2.62 -28.57 -5.48
C PRO A 14 -4.11 -28.27 -5.19
N PRO A 15 -4.81 -29.21 -4.52
CA PRO A 15 -6.23 -29.03 -4.22
C PRO A 15 -6.46 -27.76 -3.40
N LYS A 16 -7.66 -27.17 -3.47
CA LYS A 16 -8.04 -26.03 -2.62
C LYS A 16 -7.99 -26.46 -1.15
N VAL A 17 -6.91 -26.09 -0.48
CA VAL A 17 -6.72 -26.29 0.95
C VAL A 17 -7.36 -25.12 1.70
N ALA A 18 -8.11 -25.40 2.77
CA ALA A 18 -8.80 -24.37 3.54
C ALA A 18 -7.82 -23.34 4.17
N SER A 19 -6.59 -23.78 4.46
CA SER A 19 -5.49 -22.93 4.89
C SER A 19 -4.16 -23.64 4.60
N PRO A 20 -3.27 -23.07 3.76
CA PRO A 20 -1.94 -23.62 3.53
C PRO A 20 -1.12 -23.75 4.82
N LYS A 21 -1.35 -22.87 5.79
CA LYS A 21 -0.64 -22.86 7.09
C LYS A 21 -1.08 -23.98 8.04
N ALA A 22 -2.23 -24.60 7.79
CA ALA A 22 -2.75 -25.68 8.63
C ALA A 22 -2.21 -27.07 8.23
N ILE A 23 -1.52 -27.17 7.09
CA ILE A 23 -0.97 -28.43 6.58
C ILE A 23 0.44 -28.59 7.16
N GLY A 24 0.60 -29.53 8.08
CA GLY A 24 1.87 -29.84 8.75
C GLY A 24 2.12 -29.10 10.06
N ALA A 25 1.25 -28.18 10.47
CA ALA A 25 1.31 -27.59 11.80
C ALA A 25 0.86 -28.63 12.85
N ALA A 26 1.69 -28.87 13.87
CA ALA A 26 1.30 -29.72 14.99
C ALA A 26 -0.01 -29.20 15.60
N PRO A 27 -1.05 -30.04 15.75
CA PRO A 27 -2.37 -29.59 16.20
C PRO A 27 -2.32 -28.92 17.58
N ASP A 28 -1.38 -29.34 18.44
CA ASP A 28 -1.18 -28.75 19.76
C ASP A 28 -0.53 -27.36 19.68
N ALA A 29 0.40 -27.13 18.76
CA ALA A 29 0.97 -25.80 18.54
C ALA A 29 -0.10 -24.81 18.03
N VAL A 30 -1.02 -25.26 17.16
CA VAL A 30 -2.14 -24.44 16.68
C VAL A 30 -3.12 -24.13 17.80
N ARG A 31 -3.43 -25.10 18.69
CA ARG A 31 -4.27 -24.88 19.87
C ARG A 31 -3.61 -23.86 20.81
N MET A 32 -2.32 -24.01 21.09
CA MET A 32 -1.58 -23.08 21.94
C MET A 32 -1.54 -21.66 21.36
N GLN A 33 -1.32 -21.52 20.05
CA GLN A 33 -1.39 -20.21 19.38
C GLN A 33 -2.78 -19.55 19.51
N ARG A 34 -3.86 -20.33 19.44
CA ARG A 34 -5.22 -19.81 19.63
C ARG A 34 -5.43 -19.29 21.04
N VAL A 35 -4.98 -20.02 22.06
CA VAL A 35 -5.08 -19.61 23.47
C VAL A 35 -4.26 -18.33 23.71
N VAL A 36 -3.01 -18.28 23.25
CA VAL A 36 -2.17 -17.08 23.35
C VAL A 36 -2.84 -15.89 22.64
N SER A 37 -3.31 -16.10 21.40
CA SER A 37 -3.97 -15.05 20.63
C SER A 37 -5.29 -14.56 21.28
N PHE A 38 -5.98 -15.41 22.03
CA PHE A 38 -7.20 -15.04 22.75
C PHE A 38 -6.86 -14.08 23.89
N TYR A 39 -5.84 -14.38 24.69
CA TYR A 39 -5.40 -13.51 25.78
C TYR A 39 -4.69 -12.24 25.30
N GLU A 40 -3.97 -12.31 24.17
CA GLU A 40 -3.39 -11.13 23.51
C GLU A 40 -4.46 -10.16 23.01
N LYS A 41 -5.56 -10.70 22.47
CA LYS A 41 -6.67 -9.94 21.87
C LYS A 41 -7.85 -9.72 22.80
N LEU A 42 -7.69 -10.00 24.10
CA LEU A 42 -8.64 -9.50 25.09
C LEU A 42 -8.89 -8.02 24.82
N PRO A 43 -10.14 -7.51 24.85
CA PRO A 43 -10.46 -6.13 24.52
C PRO A 43 -9.75 -5.16 25.47
N ARG A 44 -8.49 -4.84 25.16
CA ARG A 44 -7.80 -3.67 25.65
C ARG A 44 -8.49 -2.53 24.91
N GLY A 45 -8.97 -1.52 25.65
CA GLY A 45 -9.71 -0.40 25.07
C GLY A 45 -9.05 0.16 23.81
N ALA A 46 -9.82 0.87 22.98
CA ALA A 46 -9.37 1.33 21.67
C ALA A 46 -7.94 1.90 21.73
N ALA A 47 -7.05 1.34 20.90
CA ALA A 47 -5.66 1.77 20.86
C ALA A 47 -5.62 3.30 20.61
N PRO A 48 -4.79 4.06 21.35
CA PRO A 48 -4.74 5.50 21.21
C PRO A 48 -4.41 5.87 19.76
N GLU A 49 -5.14 6.85 19.23
CA GLU A 49 -4.89 7.31 17.87
C GLU A 49 -3.45 7.82 17.75
N VAL A 50 -2.73 7.30 16.76
CA VAL A 50 -1.35 7.70 16.49
C VAL A 50 -1.36 9.19 16.15
N LYS A 51 -0.90 10.01 17.10
CA LYS A 51 -0.78 11.46 16.89
C LYS A 51 0.25 11.69 15.78
N PRO A 52 -0.12 12.37 14.68
CA PRO A 52 0.81 12.62 13.60
C PRO A 52 1.96 13.50 14.09
N THR A 53 3.19 13.01 13.97
CA THR A 53 4.41 13.78 14.26
C THR A 53 5.10 14.20 12.95
N GLY A 54 5.83 15.31 13.02
CA GLY A 54 6.53 15.87 11.86
C GLY A 54 5.63 16.53 10.81
N ILE A 55 6.25 17.13 9.80
CA ILE A 55 5.56 17.88 8.73
C ILE A 55 4.78 16.91 7.82
N LEU A 56 5.40 15.81 7.41
CA LEU A 56 4.77 14.79 6.58
C LEU A 56 3.63 14.06 7.30
N GLY A 57 3.80 13.74 8.59
CA GLY A 57 2.74 13.10 9.37
C GLY A 57 1.51 14.00 9.51
N LYS A 58 1.70 15.31 9.75
CA LYS A 58 0.59 16.29 9.77
C LYS A 58 -0.12 16.39 8.43
N TYR A 59 0.63 16.41 7.32
CA TYR A 59 0.06 16.41 5.98
C TYR A 59 -0.73 15.11 5.71
N GLN A 60 -0.17 13.97 6.09
CA GLN A 60 -0.81 12.67 5.94
C GLN A 60 -2.13 12.61 6.71
N ALA A 61 -2.15 13.02 7.98
CA ALA A 61 -3.37 13.02 8.79
C ALA A 61 -4.47 13.96 8.27
N LYS A 62 -4.08 15.04 7.58
CA LYS A 62 -5.02 16.02 7.02
C LYS A 62 -5.66 15.56 5.71
N HIS A 63 -4.95 14.77 4.90
CA HIS A 63 -5.36 14.46 3.53
C HIS A 63 -5.56 12.97 3.23
N PHE A 64 -5.13 12.08 4.12
CA PHE A 64 -5.19 10.63 3.97
C PHE A 64 -5.88 9.96 5.17
N GLY A 65 -6.32 8.72 5.00
CA GLY A 65 -6.98 7.94 6.04
C GLY A 65 -8.42 8.40 6.30
N LYS A 66 -8.73 8.78 7.55
CA LYS A 66 -10.09 9.18 7.97
C LYS A 66 -10.62 10.41 7.22
N ASN A 67 -9.72 11.31 6.81
CA ASN A 67 -10.03 12.52 6.04
C ASN A 67 -9.52 12.40 4.60
N ALA A 68 -9.83 11.28 3.93
CA ALA A 68 -9.39 11.05 2.57
C ALA A 68 -9.91 12.15 1.64
N SER A 69 -8.99 12.87 1.00
CA SER A 69 -9.30 13.97 0.08
C SER A 69 -8.47 13.84 -1.18
N GLY A 70 -9.01 14.27 -2.32
CA GLY A 70 -8.27 14.33 -3.60
C GLY A 70 -7.21 15.44 -3.66
N LYS A 71 -7.08 16.27 -2.61
CA LYS A 71 -6.12 17.39 -2.54
C LYS A 71 -4.65 16.98 -2.81
N PRO A 72 -4.13 15.84 -2.35
CA PRO A 72 -2.76 15.42 -2.68
C PRO A 72 -2.50 15.28 -4.18
N VAL A 73 -3.51 14.84 -4.95
CA VAL A 73 -3.41 14.76 -6.41
C VAL A 73 -3.27 16.16 -7.00
N VAL A 74 -4.10 17.11 -6.55
CA VAL A 74 -4.02 18.51 -6.97
C VAL A 74 -2.66 19.12 -6.60
N HIS A 75 -2.17 18.88 -5.38
CA HIS A 75 -0.85 19.34 -4.93
C HIS A 75 0.27 18.78 -5.82
N ALA A 76 0.20 17.52 -6.22
CA ALA A 76 1.17 16.91 -7.13
C ALA A 76 1.14 17.56 -8.52
N ILE A 77 -0.05 17.82 -9.08
CA ILE A 77 -0.20 18.50 -10.38
C ILE A 77 0.39 19.92 -10.31
N VAL A 78 0.04 20.68 -9.27
CA VAL A 78 0.57 22.04 -9.08
C VAL A 78 2.09 22.04 -8.94
N PHE A 79 2.64 21.09 -8.19
CA PHE A 79 4.08 20.92 -8.05
C PHE A 79 4.75 20.68 -9.42
N LEU A 80 4.21 19.75 -10.22
CA LEU A 80 4.73 19.46 -11.56
C LEU A 80 4.67 20.66 -12.50
N LEU A 81 3.58 21.45 -12.46
CA LEU A 81 3.45 22.65 -13.28
C LEU A 81 4.48 23.71 -12.91
N ILE A 82 4.70 23.94 -11.61
CA ILE A 82 5.70 24.92 -11.14
C ILE A 82 7.10 24.49 -11.54
N VAL A 83 7.45 23.22 -11.27
CA VAL A 83 8.78 22.68 -11.62
C VAL A 83 8.98 22.70 -13.14
N GLY A 84 7.98 22.27 -13.91
CA GLY A 84 8.02 22.28 -15.37
C GLY A 84 8.18 23.69 -15.95
N TYR A 85 7.45 24.67 -15.41
CA TYR A 85 7.60 26.07 -15.82
C TYR A 85 8.98 26.62 -15.45
N ALA A 86 9.49 26.34 -14.25
CA ALA A 86 10.82 26.76 -13.83
C ALA A 86 11.91 26.18 -14.74
N GLN A 87 11.79 24.89 -15.10
CA GLN A 87 12.69 24.23 -16.05
C GLN A 87 12.61 24.88 -17.42
N ASN A 88 11.40 25.04 -17.96
CA ASN A 88 11.20 25.69 -19.26
C ASN A 88 11.76 27.13 -19.26
N TYR A 89 11.58 27.86 -18.17
CA TYR A 89 12.12 29.20 -18.02
C TYR A 89 13.64 29.22 -18.02
N TYR A 90 14.27 28.33 -17.25
CA TYR A 90 15.72 28.28 -17.13
C TYR A 90 16.40 27.86 -18.44
N PHE A 91 15.89 26.82 -19.11
CA PHE A 91 16.55 26.24 -20.28
C PHE A 91 16.13 26.87 -21.62
N HIS A 92 14.88 27.35 -21.72
CA HIS A 92 14.36 27.91 -22.97
C HIS A 92 14.09 29.40 -22.80
N LEU A 93 13.05 29.79 -22.04
CA LEU A 93 12.48 31.15 -22.10
C LEU A 93 13.50 32.26 -21.76
N ARG A 94 14.46 32.03 -20.86
CA ARG A 94 15.48 33.02 -20.48
C ARG A 94 16.41 33.41 -21.64
N HIS A 95 16.61 32.55 -22.63
CA HIS A 95 17.56 32.78 -23.72
C HIS A 95 16.94 33.39 -24.98
N HIS A 96 15.60 33.42 -25.09
CA HIS A 96 14.89 33.93 -26.27
C HIS A 96 15.17 35.40 -26.62
N LYS A 97 15.63 36.23 -25.68
CA LYS A 97 15.91 37.64 -25.94
C LYS A 97 17.35 37.92 -26.38
N ASN A 98 18.31 37.05 -26.01
CA ASN A 98 19.74 37.37 -26.10
C ASN A 98 20.55 36.43 -27.01
N ASN A 99 19.99 35.32 -27.51
CA ASN A 99 20.65 34.44 -28.49
C ASN A 99 19.61 33.84 -29.47
N ALA A 100 19.99 33.68 -30.74
CA ALA A 100 19.19 32.93 -31.70
C ALA A 100 19.29 31.41 -31.39
N HIS A 101 18.17 30.72 -31.59
CA HIS A 101 17.99 29.29 -31.30
C HIS A 101 18.97 28.37 -32.05
#